data_AF-A0A2E9TD84-F1
#
_entry.id   AF-A0A2E9TD84-F1
#
_cell.length_a   1.000
_cell.length_b   1.000
_cell.length_c   1.000
_cell.angle_alpha   90.00
_cell.angle_beta   90.00
_cell.angle_gamma   90.00
#
_symmetry.space_group_name_H-M   'P 1'
#
loop_
_entity.id
_entity.type
_entity.pdbx_description
1 polymer ?
#
loop_
_entity_poly.entity_id
_entity_poly.type
_entity_poly.pdbx_seq_one_letter_code
_entity_poly.pdbx_strand_id
1 'polypeptide(L)'
;MTGINAMHEVLESEDADILFGTQADPLTVTLGPTDGGFPDFPAYEGKNSLNFKMPLLTPIIAPLDLTFSGFKNRSAIYRQDRPDGLRTEPFDDLELCFESASSDWPGMVMCVYHLRTTPLLQAHLQNDDCGIREKWDGEGAEQGRIYYLENSSERSNGNPKSCSPLLGSAVKRGEVLGFSGLVGDNPHSAFKFKVQSDLKNPLTEQGDPYLHWVQPKPFFYWQCFDPATEFQPGVLAYPFDCDLIEGT
;
A
#
# COMPACT_ATOMS: atom_id res chain seq x y z
N MET A 1 -11.81 -3.00 25.46
CA MET A 1 -11.20 -2.68 24.16
C MET A 1 -10.73 -1.24 24.22
N THR A 2 -9.54 -1.02 24.77
CA THR A 2 -8.91 0.31 24.82
C THR A 2 -7.97 0.42 23.63
N GLY A 3 -7.99 1.52 22.89
CA GLY A 3 -7.03 1.79 21.81
C GLY A 3 -7.48 1.43 20.38
N ILE A 4 -8.61 0.75 20.19
CA ILE A 4 -9.15 0.50 18.84
C ILE A 4 -9.58 1.82 18.21
N ASN A 5 -9.08 2.06 17.00
CA ASN A 5 -9.30 3.28 16.21
C ASN A 5 -8.90 4.57 16.95
N ALA A 6 -8.11 4.47 18.02
CA ALA A 6 -7.77 5.62 18.87
C ALA A 6 -7.00 6.71 18.13
N MET A 7 -6.21 6.34 17.10
CA MET A 7 -5.50 7.30 16.27
C MET A 7 -6.36 7.97 15.20
N HIS A 8 -7.62 7.57 14.98
CA HIS A 8 -8.40 8.14 13.88
C HIS A 8 -8.55 9.66 14.00
N GLU A 9 -8.86 10.18 15.18
CA GLU A 9 -9.01 11.63 15.40
C GLU A 9 -7.69 12.36 15.13
N VAL A 10 -6.56 11.78 15.56
CA VAL A 10 -5.23 12.37 15.33
C VAL A 10 -4.86 12.32 13.85
N LEU A 11 -5.10 11.20 13.18
CA LEU A 11 -4.84 11.02 11.74
C LEU A 11 -5.80 11.82 10.86
N GLU A 12 -6.91 12.30 11.41
CA GLU A 12 -7.81 13.24 10.74
C GLU A 12 -7.36 14.69 10.93
N SER A 13 -6.42 14.99 11.85
CA SER A 13 -5.92 16.33 12.05
C SER A 13 -4.98 16.77 10.93
N GLU A 14 -5.20 17.99 10.40
CA GLU A 14 -4.32 18.59 9.38
C GLU A 14 -2.93 18.94 9.92
N ASP A 15 -2.79 19.07 11.24
CA ASP A 15 -1.54 19.44 11.91
C ASP A 15 -0.65 18.22 12.25
N ALA A 16 -1.14 16.99 12.01
CA ALA A 16 -0.38 15.78 12.32
C ALA A 16 0.71 15.50 11.27
N ASP A 17 1.88 15.04 11.70
CA ASP A 17 2.97 14.64 10.79
C ASP A 17 2.57 13.44 9.92
N ILE A 18 1.72 12.56 10.45
CA ILE A 18 1.10 11.45 9.73
C ILE A 18 -0.41 11.64 9.78
N LEU A 19 -1.06 11.63 8.62
CA LEU A 19 -2.51 11.82 8.52
C LEU A 19 -3.12 11.03 7.36
N PHE A 20 -4.41 10.73 7.46
CA PHE A 20 -5.17 10.12 6.37
C PHE A 20 -5.19 11.05 5.16
N GLY A 21 -4.87 10.53 3.99
CA GLY A 21 -4.97 11.23 2.72
C GLY A 21 -6.22 10.84 1.95
N THR A 22 -6.14 10.99 0.63
CA THR A 22 -7.21 10.61 -0.30
C THR A 22 -7.61 9.14 -0.14
N GLN A 23 -8.90 8.92 0.07
CA GLN A 23 -9.57 7.62 0.19
C GLN A 23 -9.70 6.94 -1.19
N ALA A 24 -10.16 5.68 -1.22
CA ALA A 24 -10.48 5.02 -2.48
C ALA A 24 -11.68 5.72 -3.16
N ASP A 25 -11.71 5.66 -4.49
CA ASP A 25 -12.90 6.00 -5.26
C ASP A 25 -14.04 5.05 -4.86
N PRO A 26 -15.19 5.57 -4.39
CA PRO A 26 -16.33 4.76 -3.98
C PRO A 26 -16.80 3.73 -5.02
N LEU A 27 -16.60 4.01 -6.32
CA LEU A 27 -16.97 3.08 -7.40
C LEU A 27 -16.07 1.84 -7.47
N THR A 28 -14.87 1.91 -6.89
CA THR A 28 -13.94 0.77 -6.84
C THR A 28 -14.20 -0.15 -5.65
N VAL A 29 -14.96 0.32 -4.65
CA VAL A 29 -15.21 -0.40 -3.40
C VAL A 29 -16.36 -1.38 -3.60
N THR A 30 -16.07 -2.67 -3.49
CA THR A 30 -17.04 -3.72 -3.79
C THR A 30 -17.51 -4.50 -2.57
N LEU A 31 -16.95 -4.21 -1.40
CA LEU A 31 -17.37 -4.78 -0.13
C LEU A 31 -17.24 -3.76 1.02
N GLY A 32 -18.27 -3.69 1.88
CA GLY A 32 -18.31 -2.82 3.05
C GLY A 32 -18.67 -1.36 2.73
N PRO A 33 -18.32 -0.41 3.62
CA PRO A 33 -18.61 1.01 3.42
C PRO A 33 -17.87 1.57 2.20
N THR A 34 -18.60 2.27 1.33
CA THR A 34 -18.03 2.96 0.15
C THR A 34 -17.47 4.34 0.50
N ASP A 35 -18.03 4.98 1.51
CA ASP A 35 -17.55 6.24 2.06
C ASP A 35 -16.35 5.98 2.99
N GLY A 36 -15.20 6.57 2.67
CA GLY A 36 -13.98 6.48 3.46
C GLY A 36 -13.96 7.44 4.66
N GLY A 37 -14.88 8.40 4.72
CA GLY A 37 -14.94 9.44 5.74
C GLY A 37 -13.83 10.49 5.60
N PHE A 38 -13.59 11.25 6.68
CA PHE A 38 -12.64 12.37 6.68
C PHE A 38 -11.17 11.92 6.57
N PRO A 39 -10.27 12.68 5.92
CA PRO A 39 -10.56 13.84 5.08
C PRO A 39 -11.17 13.43 3.74
N ASP A 40 -12.16 14.22 3.30
CA ASP A 40 -12.92 13.99 2.07
C ASP A 40 -12.20 14.60 0.85
N PHE A 41 -10.92 14.24 0.68
CA PHE A 41 -10.19 14.62 -0.52
C PHE A 41 -10.71 13.81 -1.72
N PRO A 42 -11.03 14.45 -2.85
CA PRO A 42 -11.60 13.74 -3.99
C PRO A 42 -10.61 12.72 -4.56
N ALA A 43 -11.07 11.47 -4.71
CA ALA A 43 -10.34 10.42 -5.41
C ALA A 43 -10.38 10.64 -6.93
N TYR A 44 -9.32 10.23 -7.62
CA TYR A 44 -9.38 10.08 -9.07
C TYR A 44 -10.06 8.76 -9.44
N GLU A 45 -10.66 8.71 -10.63
CA GLU A 45 -11.37 7.53 -11.14
C GLU A 45 -10.48 6.28 -11.12
N GLY A 46 -11.00 5.21 -10.50
CA GLY A 46 -10.28 3.93 -10.42
C GLY A 46 -9.25 3.84 -9.28
N LYS A 47 -9.11 4.87 -8.44
CA LYS A 47 -8.29 4.79 -7.22
C LYS A 47 -8.88 3.77 -6.25
N ASN A 48 -8.12 2.76 -5.86
CA ASN A 48 -8.56 1.66 -5.00
C ASN A 48 -7.74 1.55 -3.70
N SER A 49 -7.25 2.69 -3.20
CA SER A 49 -6.32 2.77 -2.08
C SER A 49 -6.62 3.92 -1.15
N LEU A 50 -6.23 3.78 0.12
CA LEU A 50 -6.13 4.85 1.08
C LEU A 50 -4.69 5.37 1.11
N ASN A 51 -4.52 6.69 0.94
CA ASN A 51 -3.24 7.33 1.19
C ASN A 51 -3.04 7.60 2.69
N PHE A 52 -1.81 7.50 3.16
CA PHE A 52 -1.35 8.15 4.37
C PHE A 52 -0.28 9.17 3.97
N LYS A 53 -0.52 10.44 4.26
CA LYS A 53 0.55 11.44 4.21
C LYS A 53 1.45 11.20 5.41
N MET A 54 2.75 11.24 5.18
CA MET A 54 3.77 10.99 6.19
C MET A 54 5.11 11.55 5.72
N PRO A 55 6.07 11.79 6.62
CA PRO A 55 7.41 12.20 6.22
C PRO A 55 8.03 11.23 5.21
N LEU A 56 8.93 11.74 4.38
CA LEU A 56 9.71 10.92 3.47
C LEU A 56 10.60 9.96 4.28
N LEU A 57 10.73 8.71 3.80
CA LEU A 57 11.47 7.64 4.48
C LEU A 57 10.92 7.21 5.85
N THR A 58 9.64 7.48 6.14
CA THR A 58 8.95 6.87 7.27
C THR A 58 8.89 5.35 7.08
N PRO A 59 9.33 4.54 8.06
CA PRO A 59 9.19 3.09 8.00
C PRO A 59 7.71 2.68 7.95
N ILE A 60 7.38 1.83 6.98
CA ILE A 60 6.06 1.22 6.87
C ILE A 60 6.15 -0.19 7.41
N ILE A 61 5.36 -0.49 8.43
CA ILE A 61 5.37 -1.79 9.12
C ILE A 61 4.18 -2.65 8.71
N ALA A 62 4.35 -3.97 8.82
CA ALA A 62 3.32 -4.93 8.50
C ALA A 62 2.14 -4.83 9.49
N PRO A 63 0.89 -4.60 9.03
CA PRO A 63 -0.26 -4.50 9.93
C PRO A 63 -0.70 -5.84 10.55
N LEU A 64 -0.24 -6.95 9.97
CA LEU A 64 -0.45 -8.31 10.40
C LEU A 64 0.65 -9.21 9.85
N ASP A 65 0.60 -10.50 10.16
CA ASP A 65 1.47 -11.49 9.53
C ASP A 65 1.12 -11.64 8.04
N LEU A 66 2.13 -11.49 7.20
CA LEU A 66 2.03 -11.42 5.74
C LEU A 66 3.03 -12.38 5.07
N THR A 67 2.77 -12.71 3.81
CA THR A 67 3.71 -13.35 2.90
C THR A 67 3.93 -12.44 1.69
N PHE A 68 5.18 -12.12 1.39
CA PHE A 68 5.51 -11.25 0.26
C PHE A 68 5.21 -11.96 -1.07
N SER A 69 4.25 -11.46 -1.84
CA SER A 69 3.69 -12.16 -3.00
C SER A 69 4.11 -11.58 -4.34
N GLY A 70 4.44 -10.28 -4.41
CA GLY A 70 4.87 -9.65 -5.66
C GLY A 70 5.33 -8.22 -5.49
N PHE A 71 6.05 -7.72 -6.49
CA PHE A 71 6.41 -6.30 -6.58
C PHE A 71 6.31 -5.76 -7.99
N LYS A 72 6.22 -4.44 -8.08
CA LYS A 72 6.34 -3.67 -9.32
C LYS A 72 7.11 -2.39 -9.05
N ASN A 73 8.31 -2.26 -9.61
CA ASN A 73 9.10 -1.04 -9.51
C ASN A 73 8.93 -0.19 -10.78
N ARG A 74 8.16 0.89 -10.67
CA ARG A 74 8.00 1.90 -11.74
C ARG A 74 8.62 3.24 -11.35
N SER A 75 9.43 3.28 -10.30
CA SER A 75 10.02 4.53 -9.82
C SER A 75 10.81 5.23 -10.92
N ALA A 76 10.61 6.53 -11.05
CA ALA A 76 11.22 7.34 -12.09
C ALA A 76 11.66 8.71 -11.55
N ILE A 77 12.61 9.33 -12.26
CA ILE A 77 13.00 10.72 -12.00
C ILE A 77 11.78 11.62 -12.20
N TYR A 78 11.03 11.43 -13.29
CA TYR A 78 9.80 12.19 -13.49
C TYR A 78 8.69 11.39 -14.18
N ARG A 79 7.46 11.84 -13.97
CA ARG A 79 6.29 11.47 -14.77
C ARG A 79 5.83 12.67 -15.58
N GLN A 80 5.58 12.44 -16.88
CA GLN A 80 4.97 13.43 -17.77
C GLN A 80 4.20 12.70 -18.88
N ASP A 81 2.88 12.61 -18.72
CA ASP A 81 2.02 11.77 -19.58
C ASP A 81 1.89 12.32 -21.01
N ARG A 82 2.08 13.63 -21.19
CA ARG A 82 2.08 14.33 -22.50
C ARG A 82 3.24 15.32 -22.58
N PRO A 83 3.77 15.65 -23.78
CA PRO A 83 4.91 16.57 -23.91
C PRO A 83 4.70 17.95 -23.26
N ASP A 84 3.46 18.45 -23.26
CA ASP A 84 3.01 19.71 -22.68
C ASP A 84 2.32 19.53 -21.30
N GLY A 85 2.27 18.30 -20.80
CA GLY A 85 1.65 17.97 -19.52
C GLY A 85 2.50 18.39 -18.32
N LEU A 86 1.87 18.39 -17.14
CA LEU A 86 2.56 18.59 -15.88
C LEU A 86 3.66 17.54 -15.71
N ARG A 87 4.87 18.01 -15.42
CA ARG A 87 5.99 17.17 -15.01
C ARG A 87 5.98 17.04 -13.49
N THR A 88 5.86 15.82 -13.00
CA THR A 88 5.93 15.50 -11.57
C THR A 88 7.27 14.84 -11.28
N GLU A 89 8.04 15.39 -10.35
CA GLU A 89 9.39 14.94 -10.01
C GLU A 89 9.69 15.22 -8.53
N PRO A 90 10.20 14.23 -7.75
CA PRO A 90 10.42 12.84 -8.15
C PRO A 90 9.11 12.05 -8.32
N PHE A 91 9.19 10.84 -8.86
CA PHE A 91 8.04 9.94 -8.97
C PHE A 91 8.37 8.55 -8.41
N ASP A 92 8.36 8.44 -7.07
CA ASP A 92 8.51 7.16 -6.40
C ASP A 92 7.25 6.30 -6.62
N ASP A 93 7.40 5.15 -7.24
CA ASP A 93 6.28 4.26 -7.61
C ASP A 93 6.72 2.79 -7.56
N LEU A 94 7.38 2.44 -6.46
CA LEU A 94 7.57 1.06 -6.05
C LEU A 94 6.31 0.58 -5.31
N GLU A 95 5.73 -0.50 -5.82
CA GLU A 95 4.61 -1.22 -5.22
C GLU A 95 5.06 -2.60 -4.74
N LEU A 96 4.62 -2.99 -3.54
CA LEU A 96 4.77 -4.32 -2.96
C LEU A 96 3.39 -4.89 -2.64
N CYS A 97 3.18 -6.16 -2.97
CA CYS A 97 1.97 -6.91 -2.67
C CYS A 97 2.27 -8.10 -1.75
N PHE A 98 1.29 -8.39 -0.90
CA PHE A 98 1.35 -9.37 0.16
C PHE A 98 0.03 -10.13 0.25
N GLU A 99 0.13 -11.37 0.71
CA GLU A 99 -1.00 -12.20 1.10
C GLU A 99 -0.98 -12.40 2.61
N SER A 100 -2.15 -12.36 3.22
CA SER A 100 -2.31 -12.57 4.66
C SER A 100 -1.88 -13.98 5.04
N ALA A 101 -1.01 -14.07 6.05
CA ALA A 101 -0.68 -15.32 6.73
C ALA A 101 -1.49 -15.48 8.05
N SER A 102 -2.39 -14.53 8.36
CA SER A 102 -3.25 -14.59 9.53
C SER A 102 -4.51 -15.38 9.28
N SER A 103 -4.90 -16.22 10.25
CA SER A 103 -6.19 -16.92 10.25
C SER A 103 -7.40 -15.98 10.40
N ASP A 104 -7.19 -14.76 10.90
CA ASP A 104 -8.28 -13.78 11.08
C ASP A 104 -8.73 -13.15 9.76
N TRP A 105 -7.82 -13.12 8.78
CA TRP A 105 -8.03 -12.51 7.46
C TRP A 105 -7.54 -13.47 6.37
N PRO A 106 -8.13 -14.67 6.23
CA PRO A 106 -7.71 -15.64 5.23
C PRO A 106 -7.93 -15.09 3.82
N GLY A 107 -6.95 -15.29 2.95
CA GLY A 107 -7.00 -14.83 1.56
C GLY A 107 -6.94 -13.31 1.39
N MET A 108 -6.85 -12.52 2.46
CA MET A 108 -6.71 -11.08 2.35
C MET A 108 -5.41 -10.72 1.63
N VAL A 109 -5.50 -9.74 0.75
CA VAL A 109 -4.37 -9.17 0.02
C VAL A 109 -4.16 -7.75 0.49
N MET A 110 -2.91 -7.39 0.68
CA MET A 110 -2.50 -6.02 0.94
C MET A 110 -1.42 -5.64 -0.07
N CYS A 111 -1.53 -4.48 -0.68
CA CYS A 111 -0.39 -3.89 -1.36
C CYS A 111 -0.17 -2.46 -0.87
N VAL A 112 1.08 -2.03 -0.90
CA VAL A 112 1.51 -0.67 -0.57
C VAL A 112 2.33 -0.11 -1.73
N TYR A 113 2.09 1.14 -2.10
CA TYR A 113 2.80 1.80 -3.20
C TYR A 113 3.07 3.28 -2.91
N HIS A 114 3.86 3.89 -3.81
CA HIS A 114 4.64 5.10 -3.56
C HIS A 114 5.70 4.90 -2.46
N LEU A 115 6.36 3.74 -2.48
CA LEU A 115 7.54 3.49 -1.65
C LEU A 115 8.79 4.05 -2.31
N ARG A 116 9.72 4.57 -1.50
CA ARG A 116 11.05 4.96 -1.96
C ARG A 116 11.97 3.76 -2.12
N THR A 117 11.91 2.81 -1.18
CA THR A 117 12.73 1.61 -1.16
C THR A 117 12.19 0.57 -0.18
N THR A 118 12.77 -0.62 -0.18
CA THR A 118 12.34 -1.75 0.65
C THR A 118 13.50 -2.71 0.95
N PRO A 119 13.53 -3.35 2.14
CA PRO A 119 14.44 -4.46 2.41
C PRO A 119 14.07 -5.75 1.64
N LEU A 120 12.87 -5.84 1.06
CA LEU A 120 12.37 -7.06 0.38
C LEU A 120 12.88 -7.22 -1.05
N LEU A 121 13.57 -6.19 -1.58
CA LEU A 121 14.26 -6.20 -2.86
C LEU A 121 15.74 -5.92 -2.61
N GLN A 122 16.54 -6.98 -2.43
CA GLN A 122 17.90 -6.86 -1.87
C GLN A 122 18.88 -6.09 -2.75
N ALA A 123 18.58 -5.94 -4.04
CA ALA A 123 19.41 -5.20 -4.99
C ALA A 123 18.72 -3.94 -5.54
N HIS A 124 17.62 -3.50 -4.91
CA HIS A 124 16.94 -2.26 -5.29
C HIS A 124 17.88 -1.04 -5.16
N LEU A 125 17.89 -0.19 -6.19
CA LEU A 125 18.79 0.97 -6.33
C LEU A 125 20.29 0.66 -6.41
N GLN A 126 20.69 -0.61 -6.52
CA GLN A 126 22.11 -0.99 -6.68
C GLN A 126 22.54 -1.08 -8.16
N ASN A 127 21.57 -1.07 -9.07
CA ASN A 127 21.79 -1.13 -10.51
C ASN A 127 20.62 -0.45 -11.25
N ASP A 128 20.83 -0.12 -12.52
CA ASP A 128 19.83 0.58 -13.34
C ASP A 128 18.60 -0.30 -13.64
N ASP A 129 18.77 -1.62 -13.73
CA ASP A 129 17.69 -2.57 -14.05
C ASP A 129 16.63 -2.69 -12.93
N CYS A 130 17.02 -2.41 -11.67
CA CYS A 130 16.11 -2.28 -10.52
C CYS A 130 16.26 -0.92 -9.83
N GLY A 131 16.64 0.10 -10.61
CA GLY A 131 16.88 1.44 -10.14
C GLY A 131 15.69 2.37 -10.37
N ILE A 132 16.00 3.67 -10.36
CA ILE A 132 15.08 4.72 -10.76
C ILE A 132 15.25 4.92 -12.27
N ARG A 133 14.16 4.83 -13.02
CA ARG A 133 14.17 5.07 -14.47
C ARG A 133 14.16 6.56 -14.78
N GLU A 134 14.55 6.93 -15.99
CA GLU A 134 14.51 8.34 -16.42
C GLU A 134 13.07 8.89 -16.42
N LYS A 135 12.15 8.18 -17.08
CA LYS A 135 10.76 8.61 -17.24
C LYS A 135 9.80 7.50 -16.85
N TRP A 136 8.73 7.87 -16.15
CA TRP A 136 7.60 6.99 -15.88
C TRP A 136 6.79 6.75 -17.16
N ASP A 137 6.66 5.50 -17.56
CA ASP A 137 5.88 5.03 -18.73
C ASP A 137 4.88 3.91 -18.36
N GLY A 138 4.72 3.62 -17.06
CA GLY A 138 3.87 2.55 -16.55
C GLY A 138 4.51 1.15 -16.56
N GLU A 139 5.66 1.00 -17.20
CA GLU A 139 6.44 -0.23 -17.22
C GLU A 139 7.52 -0.23 -16.12
N GLY A 140 8.10 -1.40 -15.87
CA GLY A 140 9.14 -1.56 -14.87
C GLY A 140 9.45 -3.01 -14.56
N ALA A 141 10.42 -3.22 -13.67
CA ALA A 141 10.71 -4.55 -13.14
C ALA A 141 9.52 -5.03 -12.28
N GLU A 142 8.99 -6.20 -12.61
CA GLU A 142 7.81 -6.77 -11.94
C GLU A 142 7.99 -8.28 -11.80
N GLN A 143 7.69 -8.83 -10.63
CA GLN A 143 7.65 -10.28 -10.43
C GLN A 143 6.67 -10.67 -9.33
N GLY A 144 6.01 -11.82 -9.51
CA GLY A 144 5.10 -12.38 -8.54
C GLY A 144 3.65 -11.98 -8.81
N ARG A 145 2.79 -12.09 -7.79
CA ARG A 145 1.36 -11.83 -7.92
C ARG A 145 1.05 -10.36 -7.67
N ILE A 146 0.47 -9.72 -8.69
CA ILE A 146 0.15 -8.28 -8.68
C ILE A 146 -1.35 -8.09 -8.84
N TYR A 147 -1.88 -7.12 -8.09
CA TYR A 147 -3.31 -6.91 -7.93
C TYR A 147 -3.72 -5.53 -8.49
N TYR A 148 -4.25 -5.56 -9.71
CA TYR A 148 -4.87 -4.43 -10.40
C TYR A 148 -6.36 -4.36 -10.08
N LEU A 149 -6.99 -3.22 -10.38
CA LEU A 149 -8.41 -2.95 -10.09
C LEU A 149 -9.30 -4.12 -10.53
N GLU A 150 -9.24 -4.48 -11.80
CA GLU A 150 -10.10 -5.50 -12.42
C GLU A 150 -9.40 -6.86 -12.58
N ASN A 151 -8.08 -6.91 -12.41
CA ASN A 151 -7.27 -8.07 -12.76
C ASN A 151 -6.26 -8.42 -11.66
N SER A 152 -6.11 -9.70 -11.32
CA SER A 152 -4.92 -10.19 -10.61
C SER A 152 -4.17 -11.20 -11.48
N SER A 153 -2.85 -11.11 -11.46
CA SER A 153 -2.00 -11.91 -12.33
C SER A 153 -0.64 -12.15 -11.69
N GLU A 154 -0.10 -13.35 -11.90
CA GLU A 154 1.32 -13.58 -11.73
C GLU A 154 2.06 -13.01 -12.95
N ARG A 155 2.88 -11.99 -12.72
CA ARG A 155 3.62 -11.29 -13.78
C ARG A 155 5.11 -11.51 -13.62
N SER A 156 5.81 -11.44 -14.74
CA SER A 156 7.24 -11.31 -14.81
C SER A 156 7.58 -10.42 -16.01
N ASN A 157 7.97 -9.18 -15.74
CA ASN A 157 8.26 -8.17 -16.76
C ASN A 157 9.59 -7.46 -16.45
N GLY A 158 10.29 -7.02 -17.50
CA GLY A 158 11.61 -6.40 -17.38
C GLY A 158 12.70 -7.41 -16.97
N ASN A 159 13.68 -6.97 -16.18
CA ASN A 159 14.72 -7.82 -15.59
C ASN A 159 14.53 -7.94 -14.06
N PRO A 160 13.43 -8.53 -13.55
CA PRO A 160 13.12 -8.47 -12.13
C PRO A 160 14.11 -9.20 -11.22
N LYS A 161 14.92 -10.13 -11.78
CA LYS A 161 15.99 -10.79 -11.04
C LYS A 161 17.08 -9.82 -10.59
N SER A 162 17.27 -8.70 -11.29
CA SER A 162 18.21 -7.65 -10.87
C SER A 162 17.80 -6.96 -9.57
N CYS A 163 16.54 -7.11 -9.14
CA CYS A 163 16.04 -6.62 -7.86
C CYS A 163 16.35 -7.54 -6.69
N SER A 164 16.75 -8.79 -6.94
CA SER A 164 16.94 -9.84 -5.92
C SER A 164 15.75 -9.91 -4.94
N PRO A 165 14.52 -10.20 -5.43
CA PRO A 165 13.32 -10.13 -4.60
C PRO A 165 13.22 -11.33 -3.65
N LEU A 166 12.76 -11.09 -2.42
CA LEU A 166 12.52 -12.11 -1.39
C LEU A 166 11.12 -12.74 -1.49
N LEU A 167 10.61 -12.99 -2.69
CA LEU A 167 9.25 -13.53 -2.88
C LEU A 167 9.02 -14.82 -2.07
N GLY A 168 7.85 -14.90 -1.44
CA GLY A 168 7.46 -16.00 -0.55
C GLY A 168 7.99 -15.88 0.88
N SER A 169 8.78 -14.85 1.21
CA SER A 169 9.21 -14.62 2.58
C SER A 169 8.03 -14.27 3.50
N ALA A 170 8.02 -14.86 4.68
CA ALA A 170 7.13 -14.44 5.76
C ALA A 170 7.59 -13.08 6.31
N VAL A 171 6.62 -12.22 6.61
CA VAL A 171 6.82 -10.94 7.27
C VAL A 171 5.88 -10.88 8.47
N LYS A 172 6.42 -10.67 9.66
CA LYS A 172 5.64 -10.60 10.89
C LYS A 172 5.04 -9.23 11.10
N ARG A 173 3.89 -9.18 11.79
CA ARG A 173 3.30 -7.90 12.24
C ARG A 173 4.38 -7.05 12.91
N GLY A 174 4.48 -5.78 12.51
CA GLY A 174 5.49 -4.84 13.01
C GLY A 174 6.83 -4.84 12.27
N GLU A 175 7.12 -5.81 11.40
CA GLU A 175 8.32 -5.78 10.58
C GLU A 175 8.20 -4.78 9.42
N VAL A 176 9.33 -4.17 9.03
CA VAL A 176 9.37 -3.15 7.99
C VAL A 176 9.14 -3.76 6.61
N LEU A 177 8.10 -3.29 5.92
CA LEU A 177 7.77 -3.60 4.53
C LEU A 177 8.57 -2.74 3.55
N GLY A 178 8.80 -1.48 3.92
CA GLY A 178 9.48 -0.49 3.08
C GLY A 178 9.47 0.88 3.72
N PHE A 179 9.87 1.88 2.94
CA PHE A 179 9.97 3.26 3.39
C PHE A 179 9.14 4.14 2.47
N SER A 180 8.37 5.06 3.05
CA SER A 180 7.54 5.99 2.30
C SER A 180 8.36 6.78 1.26
N GLY A 181 7.72 7.06 0.12
CA GLY A 181 8.30 7.82 -0.98
C GLY A 181 7.67 9.19 -1.16
N LEU A 182 8.00 9.79 -2.29
CA LEU A 182 7.62 11.14 -2.67
C LEU A 182 7.16 11.17 -4.13
N VAL A 183 6.01 11.82 -4.35
CA VAL A 183 5.51 12.15 -5.70
C VAL A 183 5.38 13.66 -5.78
N GLY A 184 6.27 14.31 -6.52
CA GLY A 184 6.36 15.77 -6.54
C GLY A 184 6.74 16.31 -5.15
N ASP A 185 5.85 17.10 -4.56
CA ASP A 185 5.97 17.68 -3.21
C ASP A 185 5.10 16.97 -2.16
N ASN A 186 4.51 15.82 -2.51
CA ASN A 186 3.58 15.08 -1.65
C ASN A 186 4.19 13.77 -1.13
N PRO A 187 4.87 13.78 0.05
CA PRO A 187 5.40 12.57 0.66
C PRO A 187 4.24 11.74 1.26
N HIS A 188 4.12 10.49 0.82
CA HIS A 188 3.02 9.63 1.22
C HIS A 188 3.29 8.16 0.85
N SER A 189 2.41 7.29 1.33
CA SER A 189 2.25 5.95 0.77
C SER A 189 0.79 5.55 0.72
N ALA A 190 0.45 4.70 -0.24
CA ALA A 190 -0.91 4.32 -0.53
C ALA A 190 -1.11 2.82 -0.30
N PHE A 191 -2.17 2.47 0.40
CA PHE A 191 -2.48 1.11 0.84
C PHE A 191 -3.77 0.65 0.20
N LYS A 192 -3.72 -0.50 -0.47
CA LYS A 192 -4.90 -1.14 -1.07
C LYS A 192 -5.09 -2.53 -0.46
N PHE A 193 -6.33 -2.88 -0.21
CA PHE A 193 -6.70 -4.15 0.41
C PHE A 193 -7.77 -4.84 -0.41
N LYS A 194 -7.57 -6.13 -0.66
CA LYS A 194 -8.68 -7.02 -1.04
C LYS A 194 -9.00 -7.99 0.07
N VAL A 195 -10.28 -8.23 0.31
CA VAL A 195 -10.78 -9.18 1.32
C VAL A 195 -11.64 -10.24 0.65
N GLN A 196 -11.56 -11.47 1.14
CA GLN A 196 -12.34 -12.59 0.62
C GLN A 196 -13.82 -12.49 1.04
N SER A 197 -14.71 -12.87 0.13
CA SER A 197 -16.15 -12.98 0.36
C SER A 197 -16.74 -14.12 -0.47
N ASP A 198 -17.86 -14.69 -0.03
CA ASP A 198 -18.60 -15.68 -0.83
C ASP A 198 -19.32 -15.05 -2.06
N LEU A 199 -19.40 -13.72 -2.11
CA LEU A 199 -19.97 -12.98 -3.23
C LEU A 199 -18.89 -12.75 -4.30
N LYS A 200 -19.30 -12.77 -5.57
CA LYS A 200 -18.39 -12.42 -6.66
C LYS A 200 -18.22 -10.89 -6.75
N ASN A 201 -16.98 -10.44 -6.84
CA ASN A 201 -16.61 -9.06 -7.12
C ASN A 201 -17.01 -8.70 -8.57
N PRO A 202 -17.92 -7.72 -8.76
CA PRO A 202 -18.41 -7.36 -10.08
C PRO A 202 -17.35 -6.71 -11.00
N LEU A 203 -16.24 -6.22 -10.44
CA LEU A 203 -15.14 -5.61 -11.19
C LEU A 203 -14.12 -6.64 -11.68
N THR A 204 -14.15 -7.89 -11.19
CA THR A 204 -13.10 -8.85 -11.55
C THR A 204 -13.31 -9.41 -12.95
N GLU A 205 -12.37 -9.10 -13.85
CA GLU A 205 -12.27 -9.68 -15.18
C GLU A 205 -11.34 -10.90 -15.20
N GLN A 206 -10.20 -10.84 -14.51
CA GLN A 206 -9.23 -11.93 -14.40
C GLN A 206 -8.70 -12.09 -12.96
N GLY A 207 -8.54 -13.33 -12.51
CA GLY A 207 -8.02 -13.65 -11.17
C GLY A 207 -9.10 -14.26 -10.28
N ASP A 208 -8.92 -14.16 -8.96
CA ASP A 208 -9.89 -14.66 -7.99
C ASP A 208 -11.10 -13.71 -7.92
N PRO A 209 -12.31 -14.15 -8.36
CA PRO A 209 -13.49 -13.31 -8.35
C PRO A 209 -14.08 -13.12 -6.95
N TYR A 210 -13.54 -13.76 -5.91
CA TYR A 210 -14.05 -13.66 -4.53
C TYR A 210 -13.27 -12.64 -3.68
N LEU A 211 -12.30 -11.94 -4.28
CA LEU A 211 -11.54 -10.88 -3.63
C LEU A 211 -12.12 -9.50 -3.96
N HIS A 212 -12.50 -8.75 -2.92
CA HIS A 212 -13.17 -7.45 -3.03
C HIS A 212 -12.32 -6.30 -2.52
N TRP A 213 -12.34 -5.17 -3.22
CA TRP A 213 -11.75 -3.93 -2.72
C TRP A 213 -12.61 -3.32 -1.61
N VAL A 214 -11.95 -2.78 -0.59
CA VAL A 214 -12.59 -2.19 0.59
C VAL A 214 -12.07 -0.77 0.83
N GLN A 215 -12.84 0.10 1.48
CA GLN A 215 -12.30 1.32 2.08
C GLN A 215 -11.52 0.95 3.35
N PRO A 216 -10.17 1.08 3.39
CA PRO A 216 -9.40 0.50 4.50
C PRO A 216 -9.76 1.09 5.86
N LYS A 217 -9.90 2.42 5.93
CA LYS A 217 -10.16 3.14 7.18
C LYS A 217 -11.45 2.67 7.88
N PRO A 218 -12.64 2.70 7.26
CA PRO A 218 -13.88 2.28 7.91
C PRO A 218 -14.12 0.76 7.90
N PHE A 219 -13.41 -0.01 7.06
CA PHE A 219 -13.62 -1.46 6.97
C PHE A 219 -12.93 -2.22 8.11
N PHE A 220 -11.71 -1.82 8.46
CA PHE A 220 -10.91 -2.51 9.47
C PHE A 220 -10.99 -1.83 10.84
N TYR A 221 -10.73 -2.63 11.88
CA TYR A 221 -10.36 -2.12 13.19
C TYR A 221 -8.84 -1.98 13.26
N TRP A 222 -8.38 -0.83 13.71
CA TRP A 222 -6.97 -0.46 13.76
C TRP A 222 -6.50 -0.27 15.20
N GLN A 223 -5.25 -0.63 15.48
CA GLN A 223 -4.62 -0.40 16.77
C GLN A 223 -3.14 -0.07 16.57
N CYS A 224 -2.54 0.71 17.46
CA CYS A 224 -1.10 0.93 17.42
C CYS A 224 -0.35 -0.38 17.65
N PHE A 225 0.75 -0.54 16.91
CA PHE A 225 1.66 -1.66 17.11
C PHE A 225 2.54 -1.39 18.33
N ASP A 226 2.59 -2.36 19.23
CA ASP A 226 3.63 -2.46 20.24
C ASP A 226 3.98 -3.96 20.38
N PRO A 227 5.26 -4.33 20.54
CA PRO A 227 5.68 -5.74 20.61
C PRO A 227 5.03 -6.55 21.74
N ALA A 228 4.57 -5.90 22.82
CA ALA A 228 3.87 -6.50 23.94
C ALA A 228 2.33 -6.47 23.79
N THR A 229 1.80 -5.81 22.75
CA THR A 229 0.35 -5.75 22.52
C THR A 229 -0.20 -7.08 21.99
N GLU A 230 -1.18 -7.63 22.73
CA GLU A 230 -2.02 -8.72 22.25
C GLU A 230 -3.17 -8.17 21.40
N PHE A 231 -3.05 -8.33 20.09
CA PHE A 231 -4.10 -7.95 19.15
C PHE A 231 -5.31 -8.86 19.26
N GLN A 232 -6.50 -8.26 19.32
CA GLN A 232 -7.75 -9.01 19.22
C GLN A 232 -7.94 -9.56 17.80
N PRO A 233 -8.69 -10.67 17.65
CA PRO A 233 -8.96 -11.24 16.33
C PRO A 233 -9.52 -10.21 15.35
N GLY A 234 -8.95 -10.17 14.16
CA GLY A 234 -9.40 -9.28 13.07
C GLY A 234 -8.88 -7.83 13.18
N VAL A 235 -8.18 -7.45 14.24
CA VAL A 235 -7.59 -6.11 14.38
C VAL A 235 -6.26 -6.02 13.63
N LEU A 236 -6.13 -4.98 12.81
CA LEU A 236 -4.90 -4.62 12.12
C LEU A 236 -4.08 -3.63 12.93
N ALA A 237 -2.76 -3.68 12.80
CA ALA A 237 -1.93 -2.60 13.29
C ALA A 237 -1.98 -1.40 12.31
N TYR A 238 -1.83 -0.17 12.81
CA TYR A 238 -1.50 0.94 11.92
C TYR A 238 -0.16 0.64 11.21
N PRO A 239 0.00 0.99 9.93
CA PRO A 239 1.16 0.61 9.15
C PRO A 239 2.39 1.53 9.38
N PHE A 240 2.49 2.11 10.57
CA PHE A 240 3.57 2.99 11.01
C PHE A 240 3.68 2.94 12.54
N ASP A 241 4.81 3.42 13.04
CA ASP A 241 5.01 3.61 14.47
C ASP A 241 4.16 4.78 14.98
N CYS A 242 3.25 4.51 15.93
CA CYS A 242 2.36 5.53 16.48
C CYS A 242 3.10 6.54 17.37
N ASP A 243 4.24 6.17 17.94
CA ASP A 243 5.03 7.06 18.80
C ASP A 243 5.60 8.25 18.00
N LEU A 244 5.68 8.13 16.66
CA LEU A 244 6.04 9.22 15.76
C LEU A 244 4.99 10.34 15.72
N ILE A 245 3.78 10.08 16.20
CA ILE A 245 2.66 11.01 16.18
C ILE A 245 2.43 11.62 17.57
N GLU A 246 2.73 10.89 18.64
CA GLU A 246 2.56 11.36 20.03
C GLU A 246 3.68 12.30 20.52
N GLY A 247 4.65 12.64 19.66
CA GLY A 247 5.92 13.28 20.00
C GLY A 247 6.19 14.70 19.49
N THR A 248 5.15 15.51 19.18
CA THR A 248 5.29 16.95 18.86
C THR A 248 4.61 17.85 19.89
#